data_AF-A0A0R2WF45-F1
#
_entry.id   AF-A0A0R2WF45-F1
#
_cell.length_a   1.000
_cell.length_b   1.000
_cell.length_c   1.000
_cell.angle_alpha   90.00
_cell.angle_beta   90.00
_cell.angle_gamma   90.00
#
_symmetry.space_group_name_H-M   'P 1'
#
loop_
_entity.id
_entity.type
_entity.pdbx_description
1 polymer ?
#
loop_
_entity_poly.entity_id
_entity_poly.type
_entity_poly.pdbx_seq_one_letter_code
_entity_poly.pdbx_strand_id
1 'polypeptide(L)'
;MNNVYKSAFKRAAFTLEIFASYVLPNTVVASGIEYYTFPFIYGRTIDTQQWQGKPYLVVNTAPQCAFTKQYAGLQELYDKYH
;
A
#
# COMPACT_ATOMS: atom_id res chain seq x y z
N MET A 1 28.29 -38.47 -36.99
CA MET A 1 27.82 -38.58 -35.58
C MET A 1 27.83 -37.23 -34.82
N ASN A 2 27.84 -36.07 -35.49
CA ASN A 2 28.10 -34.78 -34.82
C ASN A 2 26.86 -33.89 -34.64
N ASN A 3 25.75 -34.18 -35.35
CA ASN A 3 24.52 -33.36 -35.30
C ASN A 3 23.63 -33.67 -34.10
N VAL A 4 23.68 -34.89 -33.56
CA VAL A 4 22.88 -35.31 -32.40
C VAL A 4 23.35 -34.60 -31.13
N TYR A 5 24.67 -34.50 -30.92
CA TYR A 5 25.25 -33.76 -29.77
C TYR A 5 24.98 -32.25 -29.85
N LYS A 6 25.07 -31.64 -31.04
CA LYS A 6 24.72 -30.22 -31.24
C LYS A 6 23.26 -29.92 -30.92
N SER A 7 22.35 -30.84 -31.27
CA SER A 7 20.92 -30.73 -30.99
C SER A 7 20.60 -30.86 -29.50
N ALA A 8 21.20 -31.85 -28.83
CA ALA A 8 21.06 -32.04 -27.38
C ALA A 8 21.60 -30.84 -26.60
N PHE A 9 22.75 -30.29 -27.03
CA PHE A 9 23.36 -29.12 -26.40
C PHE A 9 22.52 -27.85 -26.56
N LYS A 10 21.93 -27.63 -27.75
CA LYS A 10 20.99 -26.50 -27.96
C LYS A 10 19.73 -26.62 -27.12
N ARG A 11 19.18 -27.83 -26.93
CA ARG A 11 17.99 -28.07 -26.08
C ARG A 11 18.29 -27.90 -24.59
N ALA A 12 19.46 -28.34 -24.14
CA ALA A 12 19.92 -28.14 -22.77
C ALA A 12 20.18 -26.65 -22.47
N ALA A 13 20.80 -25.91 -23.40
CA ALA A 13 21.00 -24.47 -23.27
C ALA A 13 19.66 -23.71 -23.22
N PHE A 14 18.70 -24.07 -24.08
CA PHE A 14 17.39 -23.41 -24.13
C PHE A 14 16.53 -23.68 -22.87
N THR A 15 16.67 -24.86 -22.26
CA THR A 15 15.97 -25.19 -21.01
C THR A 15 16.62 -24.54 -19.78
N LEU A 16 17.93 -24.29 -19.82
CA LEU A 16 18.66 -23.58 -18.77
C LEU A 16 18.36 -22.07 -18.77
N GLU A 17 18.22 -21.45 -19.94
CA GLU A 17 17.84 -20.03 -20.07
C GLU A 17 16.41 -19.74 -19.56
N ILE A 18 15.47 -20.66 -19.79
CA ILE A 18 14.10 -20.51 -19.30
C ILE A 18 14.05 -20.59 -17.76
N PHE A 19 14.88 -21.44 -17.13
CA PHE A 19 14.96 -21.52 -15.67
C PHE A 19 15.59 -20.27 -15.02
N ALA A 20 16.58 -19.65 -15.68
CA ALA A 20 17.25 -18.45 -15.17
C ALA A 20 16.31 -17.23 -15.07
N SER A 21 15.26 -17.18 -15.88
CA SER A 21 14.30 -16.07 -15.92
C SER A 21 13.32 -16.08 -14.74
N TYR A 22 13.16 -17.20 -14.03
CA TYR A 22 12.21 -17.35 -12.92
C TYR A 22 12.80 -16.99 -11.55
N VAL A 23 14.10 -16.70 -11.46
CA VAL A 23 14.79 -16.49 -10.16
C VAL A 23 15.08 -15.02 -9.87
N LEU A 24 14.59 -14.07 -10.68
CA LEU A 24 14.71 -12.65 -10.33
C LEU A 24 13.75 -12.33 -9.17
N PRO A 25 14.25 -11.97 -7.97
CA PRO A 25 13.39 -11.49 -6.91
C PRO A 25 12.81 -10.15 -7.35
N ASN A 26 11.49 -10.06 -7.43
CA ASN A 26 10.80 -8.78 -7.59
C ASN A 26 11.05 -7.94 -6.32
N THR A 27 11.99 -7.02 -6.38
CA THR A 27 12.21 -6.04 -5.31
C THR A 27 11.08 -5.01 -5.34
N VAL A 28 10.04 -5.25 -4.55
CA VAL A 28 9.02 -4.23 -4.30
C VAL A 28 9.61 -3.22 -3.32
N VAL A 29 10.01 -2.06 -3.83
CA VAL A 29 10.36 -0.90 -2.99
C VAL A 29 9.05 -0.29 -2.50
N ALA A 30 8.80 -0.33 -1.19
CA ALA A 30 7.69 0.40 -0.60
C ALA A 30 8.01 1.90 -0.64
N SER A 31 7.17 2.72 -1.27
CA SER A 31 7.27 4.17 -1.11
C SER A 31 6.89 4.53 0.34
N GLY A 32 7.51 5.59 0.88
CA GLY A 32 7.11 6.11 2.18
C GLY A 32 5.62 6.49 2.20
N ILE A 33 5.03 6.47 3.39
CA ILE A 33 3.66 7.00 3.61
C ILE A 33 3.74 8.52 3.47
N GLU A 34 2.93 9.08 2.55
CA GLU A 34 2.81 10.52 2.40
C GLU A 34 1.98 11.11 3.55
N TYR A 35 2.41 12.27 4.04
CA TYR A 35 1.71 13.04 5.07
C TYR A 35 1.13 14.31 4.46
N TYR A 36 0.02 14.77 5.03
CA TYR A 36 -0.79 15.85 4.49
C TYR A 36 -1.04 16.92 5.55
N THR A 37 -1.21 18.15 5.09
CA THR A 37 -1.65 19.27 5.92
C THR A 37 -3.07 19.69 5.54
N PHE A 38 -3.95 19.80 6.54
CA PHE A 38 -5.33 20.24 6.35
C PHE A 38 -5.61 21.54 7.12
N PRO A 39 -6.42 22.45 6.57
CA PRO A 39 -6.92 23.59 7.34
C PRO A 39 -7.90 23.09 8.41
N PHE A 40 -7.74 23.56 9.64
CA PHE A 40 -8.67 23.30 10.73
C PHE A 40 -9.76 24.35 10.78
N ILE A 41 -10.96 23.94 11.19
CA ILE A 41 -12.14 24.80 11.26
C ILE A 41 -11.98 26.00 12.20
N TYR A 42 -11.05 25.95 13.16
CA TYR A 42 -10.75 27.05 14.10
C TYR A 42 -9.44 27.81 13.78
N GLY A 43 -8.94 27.75 12.54
CA GLY A 43 -7.86 28.62 12.07
C GLY A 43 -6.42 28.14 12.30
N ARG A 44 -6.23 26.89 12.72
CA ARG A 44 -4.90 26.22 12.78
C ARG A 44 -4.74 25.21 11.63
N THR A 45 -3.59 24.57 11.54
CA THR A 45 -3.32 23.48 10.60
C THR A 45 -3.29 22.14 11.34
N ILE A 46 -3.81 21.10 10.71
CA ILE A 46 -3.60 19.69 11.08
C ILE A 46 -2.49 19.16 10.19
N ASP A 47 -1.41 18.63 10.77
CA ASP A 47 -0.35 17.94 10.06
C ASP A 47 -0.41 16.43 10.37
N THR A 48 -0.68 15.57 9.39
CA THR A 48 -0.81 14.13 9.64
C THR A 48 0.52 13.45 10.00
N GLN A 49 1.66 14.12 9.82
CA GLN A 49 2.96 13.61 10.27
C GLN A 49 2.98 13.36 11.79
N GLN A 50 2.19 14.11 12.56
CA GLN A 50 2.06 13.92 14.01
C GLN A 50 1.49 12.54 14.40
N TRP A 51 0.88 11.81 13.46
CA TRP A 51 0.32 10.48 13.66
C TRP A 51 1.15 9.36 13.01
N GLN A 52 2.42 9.63 12.72
CA GLN A 52 3.33 8.61 12.19
C GLN A 52 3.30 7.31 13.04
N GLY A 53 3.12 6.18 12.36
CA GLY A 53 3.03 4.87 13.00
C GLY A 53 1.70 4.57 13.70
N LYS A 54 0.72 5.48 13.64
CA LYS A 54 -0.63 5.28 14.18
C LYS A 54 -1.66 5.23 13.04
N PRO A 55 -2.68 4.34 13.11
CA PRO A 55 -3.79 4.38 12.18
C PRO A 55 -4.65 5.64 12.45
N TYR A 56 -5.15 6.27 11.38
CA TYR A 56 -6.13 7.35 11.48
C TYR A 56 -7.24 7.16 10.43
N LEU A 57 -8.47 7.50 10.81
CA LEU A 57 -9.65 7.39 9.97
C LEU A 57 -10.11 8.78 9.54
N VAL A 58 -10.19 9.00 8.23
CA VAL A 58 -10.70 10.25 7.64
C VAL A 58 -12.15 10.05 7.24
N VAL A 59 -13.05 10.89 7.76
CA VAL A 59 -14.50 10.81 7.50
C VAL A 59 -14.98 12.15 6.98
N ASN A 60 -15.64 12.17 5.82
CA ASN A 60 -16.38 13.34 5.38
C ASN A 60 -17.69 13.45 6.19
N THR A 61 -17.91 14.56 6.87
CA THR A 61 -19.12 14.75 7.69
C THR A 61 -19.89 15.99 7.25
N ALA A 62 -21.21 15.95 7.37
CA ALA A 62 -22.08 17.09 7.09
C ALA A 62 -23.01 17.32 8.31
N PRO A 63 -23.02 18.53 8.89
CA PRO A 63 -23.96 18.85 9.95
C PRO A 63 -25.38 18.89 9.37
N GLN A 64 -26.38 18.62 10.21
CA GLN A 64 -27.82 18.75 9.88
C GLN A 64 -28.32 17.83 8.75
N CYS A 65 -27.63 16.74 8.46
CA CYS A 65 -28.09 15.72 7.52
C CYS A 65 -28.72 14.52 8.25
N ALA A 66 -29.48 13.70 7.54
CA ALA A 66 -30.13 12.50 8.11
C ALA A 66 -29.14 11.54 8.80
N PHE A 67 -27.88 11.57 8.38
CA PHE A 67 -26.80 10.75 8.92
C PHE A 67 -26.06 11.36 10.12
N THR A 68 -26.45 12.52 10.65
CA THR A 68 -25.78 13.13 11.82
C THR A 68 -25.73 12.19 13.04
N LYS A 69 -26.67 11.25 13.16
CA LYS A 69 -26.64 10.20 14.21
C LYS A 69 -25.37 9.33 14.18
N GLN A 70 -24.67 9.27 13.04
CA GLN A 70 -23.42 8.51 12.90
C GLN A 70 -22.29 9.03 13.80
N TYR A 71 -22.34 10.28 14.26
CA TYR A 71 -21.32 10.83 15.17
C TYR A 71 -21.19 10.04 16.46
N ALA A 72 -22.29 9.49 17.00
CA ALA A 72 -22.25 8.70 18.22
C ALA A 72 -21.38 7.44 18.06
N GLY A 73 -21.60 6.67 17.00
CA GLY A 73 -20.79 5.48 16.72
C GLY A 73 -19.33 5.80 16.38
N LEU A 74 -19.09 6.94 15.71
CA LEU A 74 -17.73 7.42 15.47
C LEU A 74 -17.02 7.83 16.77
N GLN A 75 -17.75 8.41 17.73
CA GLN A 75 -17.22 8.72 19.06
C GLN A 75 -16.89 7.45 19.83
N GLU A 76 -17.78 6.46 19.85
CA GLU A 76 -17.51 5.15 20.48
C GLU A 76 -16.28 4.46 19.90
N LEU A 77 -16.09 4.54 18.57
CA LEU A 77 -14.90 4.02 17.91
C LEU A 77 -13.63 4.77 18.35
N TYR A 78 -13.69 6.10 18.38
CA TYR A 78 -12.58 6.93 18.85
C TYR A 78 -12.22 6.57 20.29
N ASP A 79 -13.18 6.63 21.22
CA ASP A 79 -13.00 6.35 22.66
C ASP A 79 -12.37 4.97 22.93
N LYS A 80 -12.62 4.00 22.04
CA LYS A 80 -12.09 2.64 22.16
C LYS A 80 -10.64 2.48 21.68
N TYR A 81 -10.18 3.29 20.73
CA TYR A 81 -8.95 3.02 19.97
C TYR A 81 -7.93 4.18 19.91
N HIS A 82 -8.28 5.38 20.38
CA HIS A 82 -7.38 6.54 20.36
C HIS A 82 -6.31 6.52 21.47
#